data_AF-A0A4Z0H2T3-F1
#
_entry.id   AF-A0A4Z0H2T3-F1
#
_cell.length_a   1.000
_cell.length_b   1.000
_cell.length_c   1.000
_cell.angle_alpha   90.00
_cell.angle_beta   90.00
_cell.angle_gamma   90.00
#
_symmetry.space_group_name_H-M   'P 1'
#
loop_
_entity.id
_entity.type
_entity.pdbx_description
1 polymer ?
#
loop_
_entity_poly.entity_id
_entity_poly.type
_entity_poly.pdbx_seq_one_letter_code
_entity_poly.pdbx_strand_id
1 'polypeptide(L)'
;MSVMDTLKTVAGLAQRVGDIELHQQIIGLQTEVYGLLEENHQLRMEMKENKDKQEIEKQLIFEDNFYYLSPNPGVYESGPYCSGCWDKENKLVRLHTYETFSDVFLADCPVCKLSLDIEEAQII
;
A
#
# COMPACT_ATOMS: atom_id res chain seq x y z
N MET A 1 -3.19 -13.14 26.73
CA MET A 1 -2.72 -14.51 26.51
C MET A 1 -2.89 -14.80 25.04
N SER A 2 -1.81 -15.12 24.33
CA SER A 2 -1.88 -15.52 22.92
C SER A 2 -2.44 -16.94 22.83
N VAL A 3 -3.11 -17.28 21.73
CA VAL A 3 -3.54 -18.65 21.43
C VAL A 3 -2.34 -19.64 21.49
N MET A 4 -1.14 -19.14 21.19
CA MET A 4 0.10 -19.90 21.32
C MET A 4 0.47 -20.25 22.76
N ASP A 5 0.19 -19.37 23.72
CA ASP A 5 0.50 -19.61 25.14
C ASP A 5 -0.42 -20.70 25.71
N THR A 6 -1.68 -20.71 25.29
CA THR A 6 -2.64 -21.77 25.60
C THR A 6 -2.23 -23.10 25.01
N LEU A 7 -1.80 -23.14 23.73
CA LEU A 7 -1.34 -24.37 23.09
C LEU A 7 -0.08 -24.95 23.75
N LYS A 8 0.88 -24.10 24.16
CA LYS A 8 2.08 -24.54 24.90
C LYS A 8 1.72 -25.15 26.26
N THR A 9 0.75 -24.55 26.95
CA THR A 9 0.28 -25.03 28.25
C THR A 9 -0.39 -26.40 28.11
N VAL A 10 -1.24 -26.58 27.09
CA VAL A 10 -1.91 -27.85 26.79
C VAL A 10 -0.90 -28.93 26.35
N ALA A 11 0.10 -28.58 25.52
CA ALA A 11 1.18 -29.48 25.13
C ALA A 11 1.97 -30.00 26.35
N GLY A 12 2.30 -29.10 27.29
CA GLY A 12 3.00 -29.44 28.52
C GLY A 12 2.15 -30.23 29.52
N LEU A 13 0.82 -30.15 29.44
CA LEU A 13 -0.09 -31.02 30.19
C LEU A 13 -0.13 -32.42 29.57
N ALA A 14 -0.29 -32.54 28.26
CA ALA A 14 -0.30 -33.82 27.55
C ALA A 14 1.01 -34.61 27.76
N GLN A 15 2.15 -33.92 27.69
CA GLN A 15 3.47 -34.52 27.94
C GLN A 15 3.60 -35.05 29.38
N ARG A 16 3.06 -34.35 30.38
CA ARG A 16 3.08 -34.78 31.78
C ARG A 16 2.20 -35.99 32.06
N VAL A 17 1.12 -36.15 31.30
CA VAL A 17 0.21 -37.31 31.39
C VAL A 17 0.78 -38.52 30.63
N GLY A 18 1.83 -38.35 29.83
CA GLY A 18 2.47 -39.41 29.06
C GLY A 18 1.72 -39.79 27.78
N ASP A 19 0.77 -38.96 27.35
CA ASP A 19 -0.01 -39.18 26.14
C ASP A 19 0.75 -38.62 24.92
N ILE A 20 1.54 -39.49 24.30
CA ILE A 20 2.41 -39.15 23.16
C ILE A 20 1.57 -38.78 21.93
N GLU A 21 0.45 -39.46 21.71
CA GLU A 21 -0.43 -39.21 20.56
C GLU A 21 -1.09 -37.82 20.68
N LEU A 22 -1.62 -37.51 21.86
CA LEU A 22 -2.16 -36.18 22.14
C LEU A 22 -1.09 -35.09 21.99
N HIS A 23 0.14 -35.33 22.47
CA HIS A 23 1.23 -34.38 22.31
C HIS A 23 1.59 -34.14 20.84
N GLN A 24 1.62 -35.18 20.00
CA GLN A 24 1.86 -35.05 18.57
C GLN A 24 0.75 -34.27 17.86
N GLN A 25 -0.52 -34.53 18.20
CA GLN A 25 -1.66 -33.77 17.66
C GLN A 25 -1.59 -32.29 18.05
N ILE A 26 -1.18 -31.98 19.29
CA ILE A 26 -1.02 -30.59 19.74
C ILE A 26 0.12 -29.89 18.97
N ILE A 27 1.22 -30.58 18.67
CA ILE A 27 2.29 -30.04 17.84
C ILE A 27 1.78 -29.74 16.42
N GLY A 28 1.02 -30.66 15.82
CA GLY A 28 0.39 -30.44 14.51
C GLY A 28 -0.52 -29.21 14.51
N LEU A 29 -1.39 -29.11 15.52
CA LEU A 29 -2.27 -27.94 15.72
C LEU A 29 -1.47 -26.65 15.91
N GLN A 30 -0.34 -26.68 16.62
CA GLN A 30 0.53 -25.50 16.76
C GLN A 30 1.04 -25.04 15.40
N THR A 31 1.51 -25.95 14.56
CA THR A 31 1.99 -25.62 13.20
C THR A 31 0.89 -25.03 12.33
N GLU A 32 -0.31 -25.61 12.35
CA GLU A 32 -1.46 -25.07 11.61
C GLU A 32 -1.86 -23.68 12.12
N VAL A 33 -1.93 -23.48 13.43
CA VAL A 33 -2.25 -22.18 14.04
C VAL A 33 -1.19 -21.13 13.71
N TYR A 34 0.10 -21.50 13.70
CA TYR A 34 1.15 -20.59 13.23
C TYR A 34 0.94 -20.18 11.77
N GLY A 35 0.60 -21.13 10.89
CA GLY A 35 0.30 -20.83 9.49
C GLY A 35 -0.86 -19.83 9.34
N LEU A 36 -1.94 -20.05 10.08
CA LEU A 36 -3.10 -19.15 10.09
C LEU A 36 -2.78 -17.76 10.65
N LEU A 37 -1.92 -17.67 11.68
CA LEU A 37 -1.51 -16.38 12.23
C LEU A 37 -0.66 -15.58 11.23
N GLU A 38 0.24 -16.25 10.51
CA GLU A 38 1.06 -15.62 9.48
C GLU A 38 0.19 -15.14 8.31
N GLU A 39 -0.70 -15.99 7.81
CA GLU A 39 -1.65 -15.61 6.75
C GLU A 39 -2.54 -14.44 7.19
N ASN A 40 -3.05 -14.46 8.43
CA ASN A 40 -3.85 -13.37 8.96
C ASN A 40 -3.05 -12.06 9.05
N HIS A 41 -1.78 -12.14 9.45
CA HIS A 41 -0.89 -10.98 9.49
C HIS A 41 -0.65 -10.42 8.09
N GLN A 42 -0.32 -11.27 7.12
CA GLN A 42 -0.12 -10.90 5.72
C GLN A 42 -1.36 -10.24 5.12
N LEU A 43 -2.53 -10.86 5.30
CA LEU A 43 -3.80 -10.30 4.83
C LEU A 43 -4.12 -8.94 5.47
N ARG A 44 -3.82 -8.76 6.76
CA ARG A 44 -4.01 -7.45 7.43
C ARG A 44 -3.09 -6.38 6.86
N MET A 45 -1.85 -6.73 6.52
CA MET A 45 -0.94 -5.79 5.85
C MET A 45 -1.47 -5.40 4.48
N GLU A 46 -1.88 -6.37 3.65
CA GLU A 46 -2.46 -6.12 2.33
C GLU A 46 -3.75 -5.29 2.41
N MET A 47 -4.62 -5.57 3.38
CA MET A 47 -5.82 -4.77 3.63
C MET A 47 -5.48 -3.32 4.00
N LYS A 48 -4.43 -3.10 4.78
CA LYS A 48 -3.97 -1.76 5.14
C LYS A 48 -3.44 -1.03 3.92
N GLU A 49 -2.55 -1.65 3.15
CA GLU A 49 -2.01 -1.07 1.92
C GLU A 49 -3.10 -0.71 0.92
N ASN A 50 -4.12 -1.57 0.76
CA ASN A 50 -5.24 -1.30 -0.14
C ASN A 50 -6.12 -0.15 0.36
N LYS A 51 -6.35 -0.04 1.68
CA LYS A 51 -7.09 1.09 2.26
C LYS A 51 -6.34 2.41 2.06
N ASP A 52 -5.04 2.41 2.28
CA ASP A 52 -4.20 3.59 2.10
C ASP A 52 -4.22 4.05 0.62
N LYS A 53 -4.17 3.10 -0.34
CA LYS A 53 -4.33 3.39 -1.78
C LYS A 53 -5.71 3.97 -2.11
N GLN A 54 -6.78 3.37 -1.59
CA GLN A 54 -8.15 3.86 -1.83
C GLN A 54 -8.37 5.26 -1.27
N GLU A 55 -7.73 5.59 -0.15
CA GLU A 55 -7.86 6.93 0.42
C GLU A 55 -7.17 7.99 -0.44
N ILE A 56 -6.02 7.67 -1.01
CA ILE A 56 -5.33 8.50 -2.00
C ILE A 56 -6.19 8.65 -3.26
N GLU A 57 -6.76 7.55 -3.77
CA GLU A 57 -7.59 7.56 -4.98
C GLU A 57 -8.81 8.49 -4.87
N LYS A 58 -9.44 8.57 -3.69
CA LYS A 58 -10.56 9.51 -3.46
C LYS A 58 -10.16 10.98 -3.52
N GLN A 59 -8.90 11.28 -3.24
CA GLN A 59 -8.36 12.64 -3.23
C GLN A 59 -7.71 13.00 -4.58
N LEU A 60 -7.61 12.04 -5.51
CA LEU A 60 -7.01 12.27 -6.82
C LEU A 60 -8.02 12.87 -7.78
N ILE A 61 -7.64 14.01 -8.36
CA ILE A 61 -8.36 14.64 -9.47
C ILE A 61 -7.49 14.51 -10.71
N PHE A 62 -8.06 14.01 -11.80
CA PHE A 62 -7.42 13.95 -13.10
C PHE A 62 -7.82 15.17 -13.93
N GLU A 63 -6.84 15.97 -14.34
CA GLU A 63 -7.06 17.19 -15.11
C GLU A 63 -5.84 17.47 -16.00
N ASP A 64 -6.09 17.87 -17.25
CA ASP A 64 -5.08 18.18 -18.27
C ASP A 64 -3.94 17.17 -18.40
N ASN A 65 -4.30 15.88 -18.33
CA ASN A 65 -3.41 14.71 -18.42
C ASN A 65 -2.52 14.45 -17.18
N PHE A 66 -2.75 15.17 -16.09
CA PHE A 66 -2.05 15.03 -14.83
C PHE A 66 -3.01 14.63 -13.70
N TYR A 67 -2.44 14.05 -12.64
CA TYR A 67 -3.17 13.87 -11.39
C TYR A 67 -2.77 14.96 -10.39
N TYR A 68 -3.73 15.39 -9.58
CA TYR A 68 -3.54 16.33 -8.48
C TYR A 68 -4.16 15.76 -7.22
N LEU A 69 -3.53 16.03 -6.08
CA LEU A 69 -4.13 15.78 -4.77
C LEU A 69 -5.01 16.97 -4.39
N SER A 70 -6.25 16.65 -4.08
CA SER A 70 -7.29 17.61 -3.74
C SER A 70 -8.14 17.05 -2.60
N PRO A 71 -7.99 17.56 -1.37
CA PRO A 71 -8.81 17.12 -0.25
C PRO A 71 -10.29 17.52 -0.41
N ASN A 72 -10.59 18.51 -1.27
CA ASN A 72 -11.94 18.97 -1.58
C ASN A 72 -12.06 19.37 -3.06
N PRO A 73 -13.16 19.01 -3.76
CA PRO A 73 -13.37 19.37 -5.16
C PRO A 73 -13.14 20.86 -5.42
N GLY A 74 -12.24 21.19 -6.37
CA GLY A 74 -11.92 22.56 -6.76
C GLY A 74 -10.80 23.23 -5.94
N VAL A 75 -10.13 22.50 -5.03
CA VAL A 75 -8.93 22.99 -4.32
C VAL A 75 -7.76 22.04 -4.60
N TYR A 76 -6.84 22.45 -5.48
CA TYR A 76 -5.61 21.70 -5.74
C TYR A 76 -4.58 22.03 -4.64
N GLU A 77 -4.16 21.02 -3.88
CA GLU A 77 -3.20 21.21 -2.78
C GLU A 77 -1.79 20.79 -3.20
N SER A 78 -1.67 19.79 -4.07
CA SER A 78 -0.37 19.33 -4.55
C SER A 78 -0.46 18.64 -5.90
N GLY A 79 0.55 18.87 -6.74
CA GLY A 79 0.73 18.22 -8.03
C GLY A 79 1.77 18.96 -8.85
N PRO A 80 1.87 18.73 -10.15
CA PRO A 80 1.25 17.63 -10.91
C PRO A 80 1.91 16.27 -10.64
N TYR A 81 1.11 15.21 -10.70
CA TYR A 81 1.55 13.80 -10.60
C TYR A 81 1.37 13.08 -11.93
N CYS A 82 2.24 12.10 -12.19
CA CYS A 82 2.26 11.34 -13.43
C CYS A 82 1.05 10.38 -13.53
N SER A 83 0.19 10.63 -14.51
CA SER A 83 -0.96 9.78 -14.85
C SER A 83 -0.56 8.36 -15.23
N GLY A 84 0.44 8.21 -16.10
CA GLY A 84 0.90 6.89 -16.52
C GLY A 84 1.49 6.04 -15.38
N CYS A 85 2.15 6.65 -14.39
CA CYS A 85 2.70 5.91 -13.23
C CYS A 85 1.60 5.51 -12.25
N TRP A 86 0.59 6.36 -12.07
CA TRP A 86 -0.57 6.03 -11.26
C TRP A 86 -1.42 4.94 -11.91
N ASP A 87 -1.82 5.10 -13.17
CA ASP A 87 -2.73 4.17 -13.84
C ASP A 87 -2.12 2.77 -14.03
N LYS A 88 -0.80 2.68 -14.20
CA LYS A 88 -0.10 1.40 -14.40
C LYS A 88 0.27 0.70 -13.09
N GLU A 89 0.76 1.46 -12.10
CA GLU A 89 1.40 0.88 -10.90
C GLU A 89 0.82 1.39 -9.58
N ASN A 90 -0.20 2.25 -9.62
CA ASN A 90 -0.74 3.01 -8.46
C ASN A 90 0.37 3.75 -7.70
N LYS A 91 1.35 4.28 -8.44
CA LYS A 91 2.47 5.05 -7.89
C LYS A 91 2.29 6.53 -8.17
N LEU A 92 2.12 7.29 -7.10
CA LEU A 92 1.96 8.73 -7.14
C LEU A 92 3.32 9.42 -7.33
N VAL A 93 3.79 9.48 -8.58
CA VAL A 93 5.09 10.07 -8.92
C VAL A 93 4.93 11.54 -9.25
N ARG A 94 5.56 12.42 -8.47
CA ARG A 94 5.55 13.87 -8.74
C ARG A 94 6.34 14.16 -10.01
N LEU A 95 5.75 14.97 -10.90
CA LEU A 95 6.41 15.43 -12.11
C LEU A 95 7.35 16.59 -11.77
N HIS A 96 8.45 16.67 -12.50
CA HIS A 96 9.37 17.80 -12.42
C HIS A 96 8.98 18.82 -13.48
N THR A 97 8.62 20.02 -13.05
CA THR A 97 8.20 21.10 -13.94
C THR A 97 9.34 22.08 -14.17
N TYR A 98 9.52 22.53 -15.41
CA TYR A 98 10.50 23.56 -15.74
C TYR A 98 10.06 24.36 -16.97
N GLU A 99 10.53 25.60 -17.03
CA GLU A 99 10.35 26.48 -18.17
C GLU A 99 11.45 26.24 -19.21
N THR A 100 11.08 26.23 -20.48
CA THR A 100 12.00 26.13 -21.61
C THR A 100 12.35 27.50 -22.17
N PHE A 101 13.38 27.59 -23.02
CA PHE A 101 13.78 28.84 -23.67
C PHE A 101 12.73 29.46 -24.61
N SER A 102 11.62 28.76 -24.86
CA SER A 102 10.51 29.19 -25.73
C SER A 102 9.25 29.59 -24.96
N ASP A 103 9.37 29.92 -23.66
CA ASP A 103 8.26 30.27 -22.77
C ASP A 103 7.18 29.16 -22.68
N VAL A 104 7.60 27.90 -22.91
CA VAL A 104 6.76 26.70 -22.74
C VAL A 104 7.17 26.02 -21.45
N PHE A 105 6.20 25.67 -20.61
CA PHE A 105 6.43 24.87 -19.40
C PHE A 105 6.23 23.39 -19.73
N LEU A 106 7.18 22.57 -19.29
CA LEU A 106 7.14 21.12 -19.43
C LEU A 106 7.07 20.45 -18.07
N ALA A 107 6.38 19.31 -18.02
CA ALA A 107 6.32 18.44 -16.86
C ALA A 107 6.87 17.04 -17.20
N ASP A 108 7.97 16.67 -16.54
CA ASP A 108 8.69 15.43 -16.80
C ASP A 108 8.56 14.43 -15.65
N CYS A 109 8.28 13.18 -15.99
CA CYS A 109 8.29 12.08 -15.04
C CYS A 109 9.71 11.53 -14.87
N PRO A 110 10.29 11.55 -13.65
CA PRO A 110 11.62 10.99 -13.42
C PRO A 110 11.65 9.47 -13.59
N VAL A 111 10.50 8.78 -13.50
CA VAL A 111 10.39 7.32 -13.54
C VAL A 111 10.10 6.81 -14.95
N CYS A 112 8.96 7.17 -15.54
CA CYS A 112 8.54 6.63 -16.83
C CYS A 112 8.94 7.48 -18.04
N LYS A 113 9.60 8.62 -17.81
CA LYS A 113 10.09 9.55 -18.85
C LYS A 113 8.98 10.14 -19.74
N LEU A 114 7.73 10.14 -19.24
CA LEU A 114 6.65 10.91 -19.84
C LEU A 114 7.02 12.40 -19.73
N SER A 115 6.82 13.15 -20.82
CA SER A 115 7.04 14.59 -20.91
C SER A 115 5.83 15.19 -21.60
N LEU A 116 5.20 16.18 -20.97
CA LEU A 116 3.98 16.83 -21.45
C LEU A 116 4.07 18.33 -21.21
N ASP A 117 3.44 19.10 -22.09
CA ASP A 117 3.24 20.53 -21.89
C ASP A 117 2.31 20.74 -20.68
N ILE A 118 2.60 21.75 -19.86
CA ILE A 118 1.80 22.14 -18.71
C ILE A 118 1.58 23.65 -18.72
N GLU A 119 0.45 24.12 -18.20
CA GLU A 119 0.23 25.56 -18.03
C GLU A 119 0.92 26.06 -16.76
N GLU A 120 1.45 27.30 -16.78
CA GLU A 120 2.09 27.92 -15.60
C GLU A 120 1.17 27.91 -14.37
N ALA A 121 -0.14 28.14 -14.57
CA ALA A 121 -1.16 28.15 -13.52
C ALA A 121 -1.34 26.80 -12.81
N GLN A 122 -0.81 25.71 -13.37
CA GLN A 122 -0.95 24.34 -12.88
C GLN A 122 0.30 23.81 -12.16
N ILE A 123 1.34 24.64 -12.05
CA ILE A 123 2.56 24.34 -11.30
C ILE A 123 2.32 24.74 -9.83
N ILE A 124 2.07 23.74 -8.96
CA ILE A 124 1.66 23.93 -7.55
C ILE A 124 2.64 23.28 -6.57
#